data_AF-A0A1X3P4U6-F1
#
_entry.id   AF-A0A1X3P4U6-F1
#
_cell.length_a   1.000
_cell.length_b   1.000
_cell.length_c   1.000
_cell.angle_alpha   90.00
_cell.angle_beta   90.00
_cell.angle_gamma   90.00
#
_symmetry.space_group_name_H-M   'P 1'
#
loop_
_entity.id
_entity.type
_entity.pdbx_description
1 polymer ?
#
loop_
_entity_poly.entity_id
_entity_poly.type
_entity_poly.pdbx_seq_one_letter_code
_entity_poly.pdbx_strand_id
1 'polypeptide(L)' 'MLVREIARKVGITERAAQRILADLIADGYVDKEREGRRNRYRIHRDRPLRHPLERHHSIGELLATLGDPPA' A
#
# COMPACT_ATOMS: atom_id res chain seq x y z
N MET A 1 0.81 12.78 -4.31
CA MET A 1 -0.24 12.90 -3.29
C MET A 1 0.39 13.16 -1.91
N LEU A 2 -0.28 13.91 -1.04
CA LEU A 2 0.08 14.10 0.37
C LEU A 2 -0.56 13.01 1.23
N VAL A 3 0.05 12.64 2.36
CA VAL A 3 -0.51 11.63 3.29
C VAL A 3 -1.89 12.05 3.81
N ARG A 4 -2.10 13.34 4.09
CA ARG A 4 -3.42 13.89 4.46
C ARG A 4 -4.52 13.59 3.44
N GLU A 5 -4.19 13.57 2.15
CA GLU A 5 -5.16 13.29 1.09
C GLU A 5 -5.54 11.80 1.12
N ILE A 6 -4.58 10.93 1.45
CA ILE A 6 -4.81 9.47 1.55
C ILE A 6 -5.71 9.20 2.74
N ALA A 7 -5.37 9.79 3.88
CA ALA A 7 -6.15 9.69 5.11
C ALA A 7 -7.62 10.09 4.89
N ARG A 8 -7.86 11.21 4.19
CA ARG A 8 -9.20 11.69 3.87
C ARG A 8 -9.97 10.74 2.96
N LYS A 9 -9.33 10.18 1.92
CA LYS A 9 -9.97 9.24 0.99
C LYS A 9 -10.35 7.92 1.67
N VAL A 10 -9.53 7.44 2.60
CA VAL A 10 -9.73 6.17 3.30
C VAL A 10 -10.59 6.34 4.57
N GLY A 11 -10.81 7.57 5.04
CA GLY A 11 -11.64 7.85 6.21
C GLY A 11 -10.94 7.62 7.55
N ILE A 12 -9.62 7.81 7.61
CA ILE A 12 -8.80 7.62 8.82
C ILE A 12 -8.02 8.89 9.19
N THR A 13 -7.43 8.92 10.38
CA THR A 13 -6.59 10.05 10.81
C THR A 13 -5.27 10.11 10.02
N GLU A 14 -4.69 11.30 9.88
CA GLU A 14 -3.39 11.46 9.19
C GLU A 14 -2.28 10.64 9.86
N ARG A 15 -2.28 10.55 11.19
CA ARG A 15 -1.34 9.72 11.96
C ARG A 15 -1.54 8.22 11.70
N ALA A 16 -2.79 7.75 11.59
CA ALA A 16 -3.07 6.35 11.26
C ALA A 16 -2.59 6.03 9.84
N ALA A 17 -2.90 6.89 8.86
CA ALA A 17 -2.43 6.72 7.49
C ALA A 17 -0.90 6.71 7.40
N GLN A 18 -0.23 7.58 8.15
CA GLN A 18 1.24 7.61 8.19
C GLN A 18 1.83 6.33 8.78
N ARG A 19 1.27 5.78 9.86
CA ARG A 19 1.72 4.50 10.45
C ARG A 19 1.54 3.35 9.47
N ILE A 20 0.35 3.22 8.90
CA ILE A 20 0.06 2.15 7.91
C ILE A 20 1.00 2.25 6.71
N LEU A 21 1.23 3.44 6.17
CA LEU A 21 2.17 3.62 5.07
C LEU A 21 3.60 3.26 5.46
N ALA A 22 4.04 3.63 6.67
CA ALA A 22 5.37 3.28 7.15
C ALA A 22 5.56 1.76 7.25
N ASP A 23 4.57 1.05 7.78
CA ASP A 23 4.58 -0.41 7.88
C ASP A 23 4.58 -1.05 6.49
N LEU A 24 3.73 -0.58 5.56
CA LEU A 24 3.70 -1.08 4.18
C LEU A 24 5.03 -0.85 3.43
N ILE A 25 5.71 0.26 3.69
CA ILE A 25 7.03 0.56 3.12
C ILE A 25 8.11 -0.32 3.74
N ALA A 26 8.12 -0.44 5.08
CA ALA A 26 9.11 -1.24 5.80
C ALA A 26 9.09 -2.72 5.37
N ASP A 27 7.89 -3.25 5.14
CA ASP A 27 7.70 -4.63 4.70
C ASP A 27 7.79 -4.80 3.18
N GLY A 28 8.08 -3.73 2.44
CA GLY A 28 8.33 -3.78 0.99
C GLY A 28 7.11 -4.00 0.11
N TYR A 29 5.90 -3.74 0.61
CA TYR A 29 4.66 -3.77 -0.18
C TYR A 29 4.44 -2.48 -0.97
N VAL A 30 4.99 -1.36 -0.47
CA VAL A 30 4.86 -0.05 -1.10
C VAL A 30 6.21 0.65 -1.18
N ASP A 31 6.58 1.14 -2.35
CA ASP A 31 7.66 2.12 -2.48
C ASP A 31 7.10 3.53 -2.38
N LYS A 32 7.91 4.42 -1.83
CA LYS A 32 7.64 5.86 -1.80
C LYS A 32 8.70 6.60 -2.61
N GLU A 33 8.26 7.29 -3.64
CA GLU A 33 9.08 8.17 -4.46
C GLU A 33 8.63 9.62 -4.28
N ARG A 34 9.58 10.56 -4.19
CA ARG A 34 9.27 11.98 -4.04
C ARG A 34 9.26 12.66 -5.41
N GLU A 35 8.08 13.11 -5.82
CA GLU A 35 7.86 13.89 -7.04
C GLU A 35 7.60 15.35 -6.64
N GLY A 36 8.69 16.11 -6.51
CA GLY A 36 8.66 17.51 -6.08
C GLY A 36 8.06 17.69 -4.68
N ARG A 37 6.87 18.29 -4.60
CA ARG A 37 6.12 18.52 -3.34
C ARG A 37 5.18 17.36 -2.97
N ARG A 38 5.09 16.33 -3.82
CA ARG A 38 4.12 15.23 -3.70
C ARG A 38 4.86 13.91 -3.56
N ASN A 39 4.28 12.95 -2.86
CA ASN A 39 4.76 11.57 -2.86
C ASN A 39 3.99 10.77 -3.92
N ARG A 40 4.70 9.92 -4.66
CA ARG A 40 4.14 8.85 -5.47
C ARG A 40 4.40 7.54 -4.75
N TYR A 41 3.37 6.70 -4.68
CA TYR A 41 3.45 5.39 -4.05
C TYR A 41 3.28 4.32 -5.12
N ARG A 42 4.17 3.32 -5.14
CA ARG A 42 4.09 2.17 -6.06
C ARG A 42 3.82 0.92 -5.23
N ILE A 43 2.83 0.13 -5.61
CA ILE A 43 2.49 -1.12 -4.93
C ILE A 43 3.26 -2.27 -5.59
N HIS A 44 3.90 -3.12 -4.79
CA HIS A 44 4.59 -4.33 -5.24
C HIS A 44 3.62 -5.51 -5.20
N ARG A 45 2.96 -5.78 -6.33
CA ARG A 45 1.88 -6.78 -6.42
C ARG A 45 2.36 -8.22 -6.35
N ASP A 46 3.63 -8.46 -6.62
CA ASP A 46 4.33 -9.74 -6.60
C ASP A 46 4.70 -10.23 -5.19
N ARG A 47 4.57 -9.38 -4.17
CA ARG A 47 4.92 -9.74 -2.79
C ARG A 47 3.91 -10.72 -2.19
N PRO A 48 4.38 -11.80 -1.52
CA PRO A 48 3.51 -12.73 -0.83
C PRO A 48 2.83 -12.05 0.37
N LEU A 49 1.69 -12.58 0.81
CA LEU A 49 1.06 -12.13 2.05
C LEU A 49 1.93 -12.50 3.26
N ARG A 50 1.88 -11.64 4.29
CA ARG A 50 2.78 -11.72 5.47
C ARG A 50 2.58 -13.00 6.27
N HIS A 51 1.35 -13.52 6.30
CA HIS A 51 1.00 -14.66 7.14
C HIS A 51 1.53 -15.97 6.54
N PRO A 52 2.17 -16.86 7.32
CA PRO A 52 2.76 -18.11 6.82
C PRO A 52 1.80 -18.98 6.01
N LEU A 53 0.53 -19.03 6.41
CA LEU A 53 -0.52 -19.79 5.72
C LEU A 53 -0.91 -19.23 4.35
N GLU A 54 -0.62 -17.95 4.11
CA GLU A 54 -1.01 -17.22 2.90
C GLU A 54 0.19 -16.89 2.01
N ARG A 55 1.38 -17.43 2.32
CA ARG A 55 2.62 -17.19 1.55
C ARG A 55 2.56 -17.65 0.10
N HIS A 56 1.60 -18.52 -0.22
CA HIS A 56 1.33 -18.98 -1.58
C HIS A 56 0.53 -17.95 -2.41
N HIS A 57 -0.01 -16.92 -1.77
CA HIS A 57 -0.80 -15.88 -2.42
C HIS A 57 -0.05 -14.55 -2.42
N SER A 58 -0.10 -13.88 -3.57
CA SER A 58 0.45 -12.54 -3.72
C SER A 58 -0.56 -11.47 -3.28
N ILE A 59 -0.05 -10.28 -2.90
CA ILE A 59 -0.91 -9.13 -2.63
C ILE A 59 -1.69 -8.71 -3.89
N GLY A 60 -1.13 -8.96 -5.08
CA GLY A 60 -1.80 -8.75 -6.37
C GLY A 60 -3.05 -9.61 -6.53
N GLU A 61 -3.01 -10.88 -6.14
CA GLU A 61 -4.19 -11.76 -6.15
C GLU A 61 -5.28 -11.23 -5.21
N LEU A 62 -4.91 -10.81 -4.00
CA LEU A 62 -5.86 -10.21 -3.06
C LEU A 62 -6.50 -8.95 -3.66
N LEU A 63 -5.70 -8.05 -4.22
CA LEU A 63 -6.20 -6.82 -4.85
C LEU A 63 -7.15 -7.11 -6.02
N ALA A 64 -6.85 -8.12 -6.84
CA ALA A 64 -7.73 -8.56 -7.91
C ALA A 64 -9.10 -9.03 -7.39
N THR A 65 -9.15 -9.78 -6.27
CA THR A 65 -10.43 -10.19 -5.65
C THR A 65 -11.24 -9.03 -5.09
N LEU A 66 -10.58 -7.92 -4.73
CA LEU A 66 -11.21 -6.70 -4.21
C LEU A 66 -11.60 -5.71 -5.32
N GLY A 67 -11.37 -6.05 -6.59
CA GLY A 67 -11.76 -5.24 -7.74
C GLY A 67 -10.69 -4.28 -8.27
N ASP A 68 -9.42 -4.43 -7.87
CA ASP A 68 -8.28 -3.77 -8.53
C ASP A 68 -7.69 -4.73 -9.59
N PRO A 69 -8.09 -4.61 -10.87
CA PRO A 69 -7.64 -5.53 -11.90
C PRO A 69 -6.10 -5.51 -12.04
N PRO A 70 -5.46 -6.64 -12.36
CA PRO A 70 -4.04 -6.65 -12.68
C PRO A 70 -3.78 -5.67 -13.84
N ALA A 71 -2.75 -4.84 -13.67
CA ALA A 71 -2.32 -3.87 -14.69
C ALA A 71 -1.58 -4.56 -15.83
#